data_AF-A0A7C4GM37-F1
#
_entry.id   AF-A0A7C4GM37-F1
#
_cell.length_a   1.000
_cell.length_b   1.000
_cell.length_c   1.000
_cell.angle_alpha   90.00
_cell.angle_beta   90.00
_cell.angle_gamma   90.00
#
_symmetry.space_group_name_H-M   'P 1'
#
loop_
_entity.id
_entity.type
_entity.pdbx_description
1 polymer ?
#
loop_
_entity_poly.entity_id
_entity_poly.type
_entity_poly.pdbx_seq_one_letter_code
_entity_poly.pdbx_strand_id
1 'polypeptide(L)'
;MYMLIHLQYFLRCIHAVIINNIDSEKTLVNLEGKWKNLVDFVVDLKKNNVNIPQKIITVLTFCKSLINHCKYHVNNSSDSLEFQKILTQLSKDMLDIESSLIIIAANRLGEQYALEWSVKLGEKDLEKLVQRTGVDMLG
;
A
#
# COMPACT_ATOMS: atom_id res chain seq x y z
N MET A 1 5.03 17.80 15.26
CA MET A 1 3.87 16.91 15.03
C MET A 1 4.02 16.04 13.77
N TYR A 2 4.61 16.54 12.67
CA TYR A 2 5.04 15.76 11.48
C TYR A 2 5.85 14.47 11.76
N MET A 3 6.55 14.40 12.90
CA MET A 3 7.37 13.25 13.27
C MET A 3 6.56 11.97 13.58
N LEU A 4 5.33 12.07 14.11
CA LEU A 4 4.55 10.90 14.52
C LEU A 4 4.02 10.10 13.32
N ILE A 5 3.55 10.79 12.28
CA ILE A 5 3.13 10.17 11.02
C ILE A 5 4.36 9.51 10.37
N HIS A 6 5.48 10.22 10.26
CA HIS A 6 6.71 9.65 9.70
C HIS A 6 7.23 8.43 10.48
N LEU A 7 7.15 8.44 11.82
CA LEU A 7 7.63 7.32 12.64
C LEU A 7 6.73 6.08 12.53
N GLN A 8 5.40 6.25 12.51
CA GLN A 8 4.46 5.15 12.27
C GLN A 8 4.60 4.57 10.86
N TYR A 9 4.82 5.42 9.85
CA TYR A 9 5.08 4.98 8.48
C TYR A 9 6.42 4.24 8.36
N PHE A 10 7.47 4.75 9.00
CA PHE A 10 8.78 4.10 8.99
C PHE A 10 8.76 2.71 9.63
N LEU A 11 8.01 2.54 10.73
CA LEU A 11 7.79 1.23 11.36
C LEU A 11 6.97 0.27 10.47
N ARG A 12 5.98 0.79 9.73
CA ARG A 12 5.20 0.01 8.74
C ARG A 12 6.05 -0.42 7.54
N CYS A 13 6.95 0.43 7.05
CA CYS A 13 7.91 0.09 6.00
C CYS A 13 8.86 -1.03 6.43
N ILE A 14 9.32 -1.03 7.69
CA ILE A 14 10.18 -2.10 8.22
C ILE A 14 9.44 -3.43 8.31
N HIS A 15 8.18 -3.45 8.76
CA HIS A 15 7.39 -4.68 8.82
C HIS A 15 7.11 -5.29 7.43
N ALA A 16 6.88 -4.45 6.42
CA ALA A 16 6.66 -4.92 5.04
C ALA A 16 7.92 -5.56 4.40
N VAL A 17 9.12 -5.23 4.91
CA VAL A 17 10.40 -5.79 4.43
C VAL A 17 10.71 -7.14 5.09
N ILE A 18 10.08 -7.49 6.21
CA ILE A 18 10.28 -8.76 6.93
C ILE A 18 9.18 -9.75 6.54
N ILE A 19 9.14 -10.17 5.27
CA ILE A 19 8.43 -11.40 4.91
C ILE A 19 9.40 -12.26 4.11
N ASN A 20 10.26 -12.96 4.84
CA ASN A 20 10.98 -14.10 4.30
C ASN A 20 10.05 -15.32 4.40
N ASN A 21 9.89 -16.02 3.26
CA ASN A 21 8.99 -17.15 3.01
C ASN A 21 7.56 -16.78 2.56
N ILE A 22 7.48 -16.05 1.44
CA ILE A 22 6.24 -15.58 0.83
C ILE A 22 5.70 -16.63 -0.14
N ASP A 23 4.47 -17.07 0.07
CA ASP A 23 3.62 -17.60 -0.99
C ASP A 23 3.40 -16.49 -2.04
N SER A 24 4.04 -16.65 -3.20
CA SER A 24 3.99 -15.72 -4.33
C SER A 24 2.57 -15.39 -4.79
N GLU A 25 1.67 -16.38 -4.76
CA GLU A 25 0.28 -16.21 -5.17
C GLU A 25 -0.45 -15.29 -4.16
N LYS A 26 -0.29 -15.57 -2.87
CA LYS A 26 -0.85 -14.74 -1.80
C LYS A 26 -0.33 -13.31 -1.85
N THR A 27 0.96 -13.11 -2.10
CA THR A 27 1.53 -11.77 -2.23
C THR A 27 1.00 -11.03 -3.45
N LEU A 28 0.80 -11.70 -4.58
CA LEU A 28 0.18 -11.08 -5.75
C LEU A 28 -1.26 -10.66 -5.50
N VAL A 29 -2.05 -11.47 -4.78
CA VAL A 29 -3.42 -11.09 -4.39
C VAL A 29 -3.41 -9.87 -3.48
N ASN A 30 -2.46 -9.81 -2.53
CA ASN A 30 -2.30 -8.66 -1.65
C ASN A 30 -1.89 -7.40 -2.41
N LEU A 31 -0.93 -7.51 -3.33
CA LEU A 31 -0.47 -6.40 -4.18
C LEU A 31 -1.57 -5.90 -5.11
N GLU A 32 -2.38 -6.80 -5.68
CA GLU A 32 -3.53 -6.38 -6.48
C GLU A 32 -4.59 -5.66 -5.63
N GLY A 33 -4.86 -6.15 -4.43
CA GLY A 33 -5.76 -5.47 -3.48
C GLY A 33 -5.24 -4.07 -3.13
N LYS A 34 -3.95 -3.95 -2.82
CA LYS A 34 -3.31 -2.68 -2.53
C LYS A 34 -3.37 -1.73 -3.72
N TRP A 35 -3.09 -2.22 -4.92
CA TRP A 35 -3.21 -1.43 -6.14
C TRP A 35 -4.63 -0.89 -6.34
N LYS A 36 -5.67 -1.70 -6.14
CA LYS A 36 -7.08 -1.25 -6.21
C LYS A 36 -7.35 -0.11 -5.23
N ASN A 37 -6.97 -0.29 -3.96
CA ASN A 37 -7.19 0.74 -2.94
C ASN A 37 -6.43 2.05 -3.27
N LEU A 38 -5.22 1.96 -3.83
CA LEU A 38 -4.46 3.15 -4.27
C LEU A 38 -5.13 3.86 -5.46
N VAL A 39 -5.72 3.10 -6.40
CA VAL A 39 -6.51 3.67 -7.49
C VAL A 39 -7.73 4.40 -6.94
N ASP A 40 -8.46 3.78 -6.01
CA ASP A 40 -9.62 4.39 -5.37
C ASP A 40 -9.24 5.68 -4.62
N PHE A 41 -8.08 5.68 -3.95
CA PHE A 41 -7.57 6.87 -3.29
C PHE A 41 -7.25 7.99 -4.29
N VAL A 42 -6.60 7.68 -5.41
CA VAL A 42 -6.35 8.64 -6.49
C VAL A 42 -7.65 9.22 -7.04
N VAL A 43 -8.68 8.39 -7.23
CA VAL A 43 -10.00 8.84 -7.69
C VAL A 43 -10.63 9.77 -6.66
N ASP A 44 -10.56 9.44 -5.38
CA ASP A 44 -11.12 10.27 -4.31
C ASP A 44 -10.41 11.62 -4.20
N LEU A 45 -9.08 11.64 -4.29
CA LEU A 45 -8.31 12.88 -4.33
C LEU A 45 -8.70 13.75 -5.53
N LYS A 46 -8.87 13.16 -6.71
CA LYS A 46 -9.35 13.89 -7.90
C LYS A 46 -10.75 14.47 -7.73
N LYS A 47 -11.67 13.72 -7.09
CA LYS A 47 -13.02 14.22 -6.75
C LYS A 47 -12.96 15.41 -5.81
N ASN A 48 -11.98 15.43 -4.90
CA ASN A 48 -11.71 16.56 -4.01
C ASN A 48 -10.85 17.66 -4.66
N ASN A 49 -10.78 17.72 -6.00
CA ASN A 49 -10.03 18.72 -6.79
C ASN A 49 -8.51 18.75 -6.50
N VAL A 50 -7.94 17.65 -5.99
CA VAL A 50 -6.49 17.54 -5.78
C VAL A 50 -5.82 17.08 -7.07
N ASN A 51 -4.89 17.89 -7.57
CA ASN A 51 -4.08 17.52 -8.73
C ASN A 51 -3.02 16.47 -8.33
N ILE A 52 -3.06 15.31 -8.98
CA ILE A 52 -2.13 14.21 -8.74
C ILE A 52 -0.98 14.29 -9.75
N PRO A 53 0.29 14.27 -9.30
CA PRO A 53 1.43 14.25 -10.20
C PRO A 53 1.35 13.11 -11.22
N GLN A 54 1.57 13.44 -12.50
CA GLN A 54 1.51 12.46 -13.59
C GLN A 54 2.43 11.25 -13.35
N LYS A 55 3.59 11.47 -12.72
CA LYS A 55 4.52 10.42 -12.32
C LYS A 55 3.85 9.34 -11.46
N ILE A 56 3.01 9.72 -10.50
CA ILE A 56 2.31 8.76 -9.63
C ILE A 56 1.33 7.91 -10.46
N ILE A 57 0.58 8.54 -11.35
CA ILE A 57 -0.36 7.84 -12.25
C ILE A 57 0.39 6.84 -13.12
N THR A 58 1.50 7.26 -13.73
CA THR A 58 2.35 6.41 -14.57
C THR A 58 2.87 5.19 -13.82
N VAL A 59 3.42 5.38 -12.61
CA VAL A 59 3.93 4.25 -11.80
C VAL A 59 2.79 3.32 -11.38
N LEU A 60 1.60 3.83 -11.04
CA LEU A 60 0.41 3.03 -10.75
C LEU A 60 -0.03 2.16 -11.94
N THR A 61 0.02 2.70 -13.15
CA THR A 61 -0.26 1.95 -14.38
C THR A 61 0.79 0.86 -14.62
N PHE A 62 2.07 1.17 -14.44
CA PHE A 62 3.14 0.18 -14.53
C PHE A 62 3.01 -0.93 -13.48
N CYS A 63 2.67 -0.59 -12.24
CA CYS A 63 2.40 -1.58 -11.19
C CYS A 63 1.31 -2.56 -11.62
N LYS A 64 0.21 -2.10 -12.25
CA LYS A 64 -0.83 -3.00 -12.74
C LYS A 64 -0.32 -3.96 -13.82
N SER A 65 0.46 -3.44 -14.75
CA SER A 65 1.07 -4.26 -15.82
C SER A 65 1.98 -5.33 -15.23
N LEU A 66 2.83 -4.96 -14.26
CA LEU A 66 3.72 -5.88 -13.57
C LEU A 66 2.97 -6.94 -12.75
N ILE A 67 1.91 -6.58 -12.03
CA ILE A 67 1.04 -7.55 -11.33
C ILE A 67 0.51 -8.59 -12.31
N ASN A 68 -0.03 -8.15 -13.45
CA ASN A 68 -0.59 -9.07 -14.45
C ASN A 68 0.49 -9.98 -15.05
N HIS A 69 1.67 -9.42 -15.34
CA HIS A 69 2.81 -10.20 -15.80
C HIS A 69 3.25 -11.24 -14.77
N CYS A 70 3.32 -10.86 -13.49
CA CYS A 70 3.70 -11.76 -12.43
C CYS A 70 2.68 -12.89 -12.20
N LYS A 71 1.37 -12.60 -12.31
CA LYS A 71 0.32 -13.63 -12.29
C LYS A 71 0.49 -14.65 -13.39
N TYR A 72 0.84 -14.21 -14.60
CA TYR A 72 1.12 -15.11 -15.71
C TYR A 72 2.32 -16.01 -15.41
N HIS A 73 3.38 -15.48 -14.79
CA HIS A 73 4.57 -16.25 -14.42
C HIS A 73 4.31 -17.29 -13.31
N VAL A 74 3.57 -16.93 -12.25
CA VAL A 74 3.23 -17.86 -11.16
C VAL A 74 2.41 -19.04 -11.69
N ASN A 75 1.47 -18.80 -12.60
CA ASN A 75 0.65 -19.86 -13.20
C ASN A 75 1.43 -20.80 -14.15
N ASN A 76 2.61 -20.37 -14.64
CA ASN A 76 3.37 -21.07 -15.69
C ASN A 76 4.74 -21.57 -15.23
N SER A 77 4.96 -21.77 -13.92
CA SER A 77 6.16 -22.34 -13.30
C SER A 77 7.44 -21.48 -13.35
N SER A 78 7.71 -20.75 -12.27
CA SER A 78 8.90 -20.93 -11.41
C SER A 78 8.93 -19.79 -10.38
N ASP A 79 8.93 -20.15 -9.11
CA ASP A 79 9.17 -19.20 -8.04
C ASP A 79 10.68 -18.96 -7.93
N SER A 80 11.22 -18.19 -8.89
CA SER A 80 12.65 -17.91 -8.96
C SER A 80 13.05 -16.77 -8.03
N LEU A 81 14.34 -16.70 -7.70
CA LEU A 81 14.88 -15.59 -6.90
C LEU A 81 14.68 -14.24 -7.63
N GLU A 82 14.80 -14.21 -8.95
CA GLU A 82 14.52 -13.05 -9.78
C GLU A 82 13.06 -12.62 -9.67
N PHE A 83 12.13 -13.58 -9.65
CA PHE A 83 10.71 -13.32 -9.48
C PHE A 83 10.40 -12.71 -8.11
N GLN A 84 10.99 -13.25 -7.05
CA GLN A 84 10.88 -12.69 -5.69
C GLN A 84 11.43 -11.27 -5.58
N LYS A 85 12.54 -10.96 -6.28
CA LYS A 85 13.09 -9.59 -6.37
C LYS A 85 12.12 -8.63 -7.06
N ILE A 86 11.45 -9.08 -8.13
CA ILE A 86 10.43 -8.28 -8.82
C ILE A 86 9.24 -8.00 -7.89
N LEU A 87 8.72 -9.02 -7.18
CA LEU A 87 7.63 -8.84 -6.22
C LEU A 87 8.02 -7.88 -5.08
N THR A 88 9.25 -7.98 -4.59
CA THR A 88 9.78 -7.09 -3.57
C THR A 88 9.86 -5.65 -4.08
N GLN A 89 10.39 -5.43 -5.28
CA GLN A 89 10.47 -4.10 -5.87
C GLN A 89 9.08 -3.49 -6.13
N LEU A 90 8.15 -4.29 -6.66
CA LEU A 90 6.76 -3.89 -6.86
C LEU A 90 6.09 -3.50 -5.55
N SER A 91 6.34 -4.25 -4.48
CA SER A 91 5.83 -3.93 -3.14
C SER A 91 6.36 -2.59 -2.63
N LYS A 92 7.65 -2.33 -2.85
CA LYS A 92 8.29 -1.06 -2.50
C LYS A 92 7.71 0.10 -3.30
N ASP A 93 7.57 -0.05 -4.61
CA ASP A 93 7.02 1.00 -5.48
C ASP A 93 5.58 1.38 -5.05
N MET A 94 4.77 0.39 -4.66
CA MET A 94 3.43 0.65 -4.11
C MET A 94 3.45 1.38 -2.76
N LEU A 95 4.42 1.10 -1.88
CA LEU A 95 4.59 1.82 -0.63
C LEU A 95 5.04 3.27 -0.84
N ASP A 96 5.90 3.50 -1.83
CA ASP A 96 6.35 4.85 -2.20
C ASP A 96 5.19 5.67 -2.79
N ILE A 97 4.34 5.04 -3.62
CA ILE A 97 3.10 5.64 -4.12
C ILE A 97 2.15 5.98 -2.96
N GLU A 98 1.89 5.02 -2.07
CA GLU A 98 1.03 5.21 -0.91
C GLU A 98 1.48 6.41 -0.09
N SER A 99 2.76 6.44 0.29
CA SER A 99 3.35 7.51 1.09
C SER A 99 3.22 8.86 0.39
N SER A 100 3.45 8.91 -0.92
CA SER A 100 3.32 10.13 -1.71
C SER A 100 1.88 10.65 -1.74
N LEU A 101 0.90 9.75 -1.92
CA LEU A 101 -0.52 10.12 -1.93
C LEU A 101 -0.99 10.61 -0.56
N ILE A 102 -0.52 9.99 0.52
CA ILE A 102 -0.84 10.40 1.90
C ILE A 102 -0.28 11.78 2.22
N ILE A 103 0.97 12.06 1.81
CA ILE A 103 1.56 13.39 1.96
C ILE A 103 0.77 14.43 1.16
N ILE A 104 0.37 14.11 -0.08
CA ILE A 104 -0.46 15.00 -0.89
C ILE A 104 -1.81 15.26 -0.22
N ALA A 105 -2.46 14.21 0.29
CA ALA A 105 -3.73 14.30 0.98
C ALA A 105 -3.62 15.18 2.24
N ALA A 106 -2.60 14.95 3.07
CA ALA A 106 -2.36 15.73 4.28
C ALA A 106 -2.15 17.22 3.95
N ASN A 107 -1.36 17.51 2.92
CA ASN A 107 -1.05 18.88 2.52
C ASN A 107 -2.22 19.61 1.85
N ARG A 108 -3.19 18.90 1.27
CA ARG A 108 -4.28 19.49 0.46
C ARG A 108 -5.64 19.45 1.14
N LEU A 109 -5.91 18.40 1.89
CA LEU A 109 -7.22 18.11 2.51
C LEU A 109 -7.13 17.98 4.04
N GLY A 110 -5.92 18.00 4.60
CA GLY A 110 -5.68 17.98 6.04
C GLY A 110 -5.27 16.60 6.58
N GLU A 111 -4.64 16.61 7.76
CA GLU A 111 -4.08 15.41 8.40
C GLU A 111 -5.15 14.35 8.72
N GLN A 112 -6.36 14.77 9.11
CA GLN A 112 -7.45 13.84 9.44
C GLN A 112 -7.88 13.02 8.22
N TYR A 113 -8.07 13.66 7.08
CA TYR A 113 -8.42 12.98 5.84
C TYR A 113 -7.31 12.01 5.39
N ALA A 114 -6.05 12.41 5.54
CA ALA A 114 -4.90 11.54 5.25
C ALA A 114 -4.83 10.33 6.20
N LEU A 115 -5.15 10.52 7.48
CA LEU A 115 -5.20 9.44 8.46
C LEU A 115 -6.31 8.42 8.14
N GLU A 116 -7.51 8.88 7.79
CA GLU A 116 -8.62 8.00 7.38
C GLU A 116 -8.24 7.11 6.20
N TRP A 117 -7.57 7.68 5.19
CA TRP A 117 -7.06 6.91 4.07
C TRP A 117 -5.89 6.00 4.44
N SER A 118 -4.98 6.44 5.32
CA SER A 118 -3.89 5.60 5.84
C SER A 118 -4.40 4.35 6.58
N VAL A 119 -5.49 4.52 7.32
CA VAL A 119 -6.19 3.43 8.00
C VAL A 119 -6.79 2.49 6.95
N LYS A 120 -7.61 3.00 6.01
CA LYS A 120 -8.21 2.19 4.91
C LYS A 120 -7.18 1.43 4.07
N LEU A 121 -6.01 2.02 3.84
CA LEU A 121 -4.91 1.41 3.07
C LEU A 121 -4.15 0.35 3.89
N GLY A 122 -4.12 0.47 5.22
CA GLY A 122 -3.49 -0.48 6.15
C GLY A 122 -4.44 -1.51 6.78
N GLU A 123 -5.76 -1.37 6.61
CA GLU A 123 -6.78 -2.10 7.36
C GLU A 123 -7.12 -3.52 6.86
N LYS A 124 -6.24 -4.18 6.11
CA LYS A 124 -6.34 -5.65 6.06
C LYS A 124 -5.77 -6.35 7.30
N ASP A 125 -5.08 -5.63 8.19
CA ASP A 125 -4.50 -6.20 9.42
C ASP A 125 -4.86 -5.45 10.73
N LEU A 126 -5.42 -4.24 10.67
CA LEU A 126 -5.77 -3.48 11.88
C LEU A 126 -7.05 -3.97 12.57
N GLU A 127 -8.10 -4.34 11.83
CA GLU A 127 -9.30 -4.96 12.42
C GLU A 127 -8.96 -6.25 13.20
N LYS A 128 -7.96 -7.01 12.74
CA LYS A 128 -7.46 -8.22 13.43
C LYS A 128 -6.61 -7.91 14.66
N LEU A 129 -5.97 -6.74 14.72
CA LEU A 129 -5.22 -6.30 15.89
C LEU A 129 -6.14 -5.70 16.95
N VAL A 130 -7.13 -4.90 16.56
CA VAL A 130 -8.14 -4.33 17.47
C VAL A 130 -9.01 -5.42 18.09
N GLN A 131 -9.30 -6.51 17.38
CA GLN A 131 -9.98 -7.68 17.96
C GLN A 131 -9.07 -8.56 18.84
N ARG A 132 -7.74 -8.45 18.72
CA ARG A 132 -6.76 -9.21 19.53
C ARG A 132 -6.27 -8.43 20.75
N THR A 133 -6.23 -7.11 20.69
CA THR A 133 -6.00 -6.24 21.83
C THR A 133 -7.38 -5.82 22.33
N GLY A 134 -7.96 -6.60 23.24
CA GLY A 134 -9.16 -6.19 23.99
C GLY A 134 -8.89 -4.90 24.74
N VAL A 135 -9.03 -3.77 24.05
CA VAL A 135 -9.09 -2.45 24.66
C VAL A 135 -10.56 -2.15 24.77
N ASP A 136 -11.13 -2.61 25.89
CA ASP A 136 -12.38 -2.11 26.42
C ASP A 136 -12.27 -0.58 26.53
N MET A 137 -12.85 0.15 25.58
CA MET A 137 -13.21 1.54 25.80
C MET A 137 -14.56 1.57 26.52
N LEU A 138 -14.53 1.25 27.82
CA LEU A 138 -15.52 1.70 28.80
C LEU A 138 -14.77 2.13 30.05
N GLY A 139 -14.76 3.45 30.29
CA GLY A 139 -14.14 4.10 31.43
C GLY A 139 -13.99 5.59 31.19
#